data_AF-A0A091C4Y6-F1
#
_entry.id   AF-A0A091C4Y6-F1
#
_cell.length_a   1.000
_cell.length_b   1.000
_cell.length_c   1.000
_cell.angle_alpha   90.00
_cell.angle_beta   90.00
_cell.angle_gamma   90.00
#
_symmetry.space_group_name_H-M   'P 1'
#
loop_
_entity.id
_entity.type
_entity.pdbx_description
1 polymer ?
#
loop_
_entity_poly.entity_id
_entity_poly.type
_entity_poly.pdbx_seq_one_letter_code
_entity_poly.pdbx_strand_id
1 'polypeptide(L)' 'MLIDNASYDQYKGETQIALQSMQNDGRTNVVGHITEEELFLLQFLKPWSNFGLKENK' A
#
# COMPACT_ATOMS: atom_id res chain seq x y z
N MET A 1 0.04 2.62 -3.12
CA MET A 1 -0.72 1.45 -2.62
C MET A 1 -0.48 0.30 -3.57
N LEU A 2 -0.25 -0.87 -2.99
CA LEU A 2 0.25 -2.05 -3.67
C LEU A 2 -0.62 -3.25 -3.31
N ILE A 3 -0.80 -4.16 -4.27
CA ILE A 3 -1.33 -5.50 -4.02
C ILE A 3 -0.44 -6.55 -4.67
N ASP A 4 -0.07 -7.56 -3.92
CA ASP A 4 0.74 -8.66 -4.46
C ASP A 4 -0.11 -9.52 -5.41
N ASN A 5 0.43 -9.74 -6.61
CA ASN A 5 -0.31 -10.35 -7.70
C ASN A 5 -0.15 -11.88 -7.71
N ALA A 6 -0.71 -12.54 -8.73
CA ALA A 6 -0.71 -14.00 -8.81
C ALA A 6 0.69 -14.63 -8.89
N SER A 7 1.72 -13.86 -9.27
CA SER A 7 3.11 -14.31 -9.32
C SER A 7 3.82 -14.24 -7.97
N TYR A 8 3.13 -13.78 -6.91
CA TYR A 8 3.64 -13.72 -5.54
C TYR A 8 3.05 -14.81 -4.63
N ASP A 9 2.73 -15.98 -5.20
CA ASP A 9 2.34 -17.22 -4.52
C ASP A 9 1.54 -17.03 -3.21
N GLN A 10 2.17 -17.29 -2.06
CA GLN A 10 1.54 -17.25 -0.74
C GLN A 10 1.13 -15.85 -0.28
N TYR A 11 1.72 -14.80 -0.87
CA TYR A 11 1.43 -13.40 -0.57
C TYR A 11 0.37 -12.81 -1.51
N LYS A 12 -0.11 -13.57 -2.50
CA LYS A 12 -1.15 -13.10 -3.43
C LYS A 12 -2.34 -12.51 -2.68
N GLY A 13 -2.66 -11.25 -3.01
CA GLY A 13 -3.76 -10.50 -2.41
C GLY A 13 -3.37 -9.71 -1.16
N GLU A 14 -2.13 -9.80 -0.68
CA GLU A 14 -1.63 -8.95 0.39
C GLU A 14 -1.59 -7.50 -0.06
N THR A 15 -2.13 -6.60 0.77
CA THR A 15 -2.22 -5.17 0.48
C THR A 15 -1.19 -4.41 1.30
N GLN A 16 -0.43 -3.54 0.64
CA GLN A 16 0.68 -2.81 1.25
C GLN A 16 0.64 -1.31 0.90
N ILE A 17 1.22 -0.49 1.78
CA ILE A 17 1.51 0.92 1.55
C ILE A 17 3.02 1.07 1.55
N ALA A 18 3.60 1.47 0.41
CA ALA A 18 5.03 1.73 0.32
C ALA A 18 5.40 3.00 1.10
N LEU A 19 6.28 2.88 2.09
CA LEU A 19 6.81 4.02 2.86
C LEU A 19 8.08 4.60 2.23
N GLN A 20 8.70 3.87 1.30
CA GLN A 20 9.94 4.23 0.61
C GLN A 20 9.86 3.73 -0.83
N SER A 21 10.75 4.23 -1.69
CA SER A 21 10.90 3.72 -3.05
C SER A 21 11.26 2.23 -3.03
N MET A 22 10.58 1.45 -3.86
CA MET A 22 10.78 0.01 -4.00
C MET A 22 11.09 -0.32 -5.46
N GLN A 23 11.94 -1.32 -5.69
CA GLN A 23 12.15 -1.86 -7.03
C GLN A 23 10.90 -2.61 -7.48
N ASN A 24 10.43 -2.34 -8.69
CA ASN A 24 9.33 -3.09 -9.29
C ASN A 24 9.89 -4.31 -10.02
N ASP A 25 9.64 -5.50 -9.49
CA ASP A 25 10.05 -6.79 -10.09
C ASP A 25 8.90 -7.49 -10.85
N GLY A 26 7.77 -6.81 -11.01
CA GLY A 26 6.59 -7.31 -11.73
C GLY A 26 5.63 -8.17 -10.92
N ARG A 27 5.93 -8.48 -9.65
CA ARG A 27 5.07 -9.33 -8.79
C ARG A 27 4.07 -8.54 -7.96
N THR A 28 4.11 -7.22 -8.03
CA THR A 28 3.24 -6.33 -7.26
C THR A 28 2.56 -5.34 -8.19
N ASN A 29 1.24 -5.21 -8.06
CA ASN A 29 0.45 -4.27 -8.85
C ASN A 29 0.28 -2.94 -8.09
N VAL A 30 0.43 -1.82 -8.79
CA VAL A 30 0.09 -0.49 -8.26
C VAL A 30 -1.41 -0.29 -8.40
N VAL A 31 -2.11 -0.11 -7.27
CA VAL A 31 -3.59 0.00 -7.22
C VAL A 31 -4.09 1.37 -6.78
N GLY A 32 -3.19 2.29 -6.40
CA GLY A 32 -3.55 3.66 -6.08
C GLY A 32 -2.43 4.43 -5.40
N HIS A 33 -2.64 5.73 -5.21
CA HIS A 33 -1.70 6.64 -4.55
C HIS A 33 -2.44 7.39 -3.44
N ILE A 34 -1.76 7.57 -2.30
CA ILE A 34 -2.23 8.48 -1.23
C ILE A 34 -1.91 9.89 -1.70
N THR A 35 -2.81 10.85 -1.49
CA THR A 35 -2.53 12.23 -1.89
C THR A 35 -1.44 12.83 -1.02
N GLU A 36 -0.67 13.77 -1.57
CA GLU A 36 0.50 14.32 -0.89
C GLU A 36 0.13 14.99 0.44
N GLU A 37 -1.05 15.60 0.51
CA GLU A 37 -1.59 16.28 1.69
C GLU A 37 -1.88 15.33 2.86
N GLU A 38 -2.07 14.04 2.57
CA GLU A 38 -2.45 13.01 3.56
C GLU A 38 -1.29 12.10 3.95
N LEU A 39 -0.12 12.20 3.30
CA LEU A 39 1.04 11.34 3.59
C LEU A 39 1.48 11.42 5.07
N PHE A 40 1.30 12.58 5.72
CA PHE A 40 1.61 12.74 7.14
C PHE A 40 0.78 11.81 8.05
N LEU A 41 -0.37 11.29 7.60
CA LEU A 41 -1.19 10.36 8.38
C LEU A 41 -0.45 9.03 8.64
N LEU A 42 0.46 8.64 7.75
CA LEU A 42 1.22 7.39 7.87
C LEU A 42 2.08 7.35 9.14
N GLN A 43 2.50 8.51 9.67
CA GLN A 43 3.29 8.57 10.90
C GLN A 43 2.50 8.18 12.17
N PHE A 44 1.15 8.17 12.09
CA PHE A 44 0.29 7.79 13.20
C PHE A 44 -0.04 6.30 13.23
N LEU A 45 0.31 5.55 12.16
CA LEU A 45 0.11 4.10 12.12
C LEU A 45 1.06 3.41 13.09
N LYS A 46 0.51 2.76 14.11
CA LYS A 46 1.26 1.92 15.07
C LYS A 46 0.98 0.44 14.81
N PRO A 47 1.84 -0.47 15.29
CA PRO A 47 1.52 -1.91 15.26
C PRO A 47 0.12 -2.16 15.81
N TRP A 48 -0.64 -3.03 15.14
CA TRP A 48 -2.02 -3.40 15.50
C TRP A 48 -3.07 -2.28 15.38
N SER A 49 -2.75 -1.17 14.71
CA SER A 49 -3.73 -0.10 14.44
C SER A 49 -4.63 -0.46 13.26
N ASN A 50 -5.90 -0.11 13.38
CA ASN A 50 -6.83 -0.16 12.25
C ASN A 50 -6.76 1.16 11.47
N PHE A 51 -6.88 1.09 10.15
CA PHE A 51 -7.05 2.24 9.27
C PHE A 51 -8.00 1.89 8.13
N GLY A 52 -8.44 2.89 7.38
CA GLY A 52 -9.32 2.71 6.23
C GLY A 52 -8.86 3.55 5.05
N LEU A 53 -9.10 3.05 3.85
CA LEU A 53 -8.88 3.76 2.60
C LEU A 53 -10.21 4.35 2.13
N LYS A 54 -10.17 5.58 1.60
CA LYS A 54 -11.35 6.26 1.06
C LYS A 54 -10.96 6.95 -0.24
N GLU A 55 -11.84 6.91 -1.23
CA GLU A 55 -11.68 7.67 -2.46
C GLU A 55 -11.78 9.17 -2.18
N ASN A 56 -10.87 9.94 -2.77
CA ASN A 56 -10.96 11.39 -2.77
C ASN A 56 -11.97 11.80 -3.85
N LYS A 57 -12.98 12.58 -3.45
CA LYS A 57 -14.05 13.08 -4.35
C LYS A 57 -13.75 14.49 -4.81
#